data_AF-A0A379FCB0-F1
#
_entry.id   AF-A0A379FCB0-F1
#
_cell.length_a   1.000
_cell.length_b   1.000
_cell.length_c   1.000
_cell.angle_alpha   90.00
_cell.angle_beta   90.00
_cell.angle_gamma   90.00
#
_symmetry.space_group_name_H-M   'P 1'
#
loop_
_entity.id
_entity.type
_entity.pdbx_description
1 polymer ?
#
loop_
_entity_poly.entity_id
_entity_poly.type
_entity_poly.pdbx_seq_one_letter_code
_entity_poly.pdbx_strand_id
1 'polypeptide(L)'
;MTKKTQIIFLFLTIALLSLFIFNSSFKSSPLATWQFYGNNGEYITGHYYLPEKNSTTDSVISIPEISEKNGLRITQWNSCHLKLTNNNKILAISYFKNGLIQASLSTNSPIYMPLAELNFYRPDDMHWSIARLADGTYKGWIWDNIANQLIPVHYQSDRTTLITGTNYTLMPSSYWLFQRWGNGILLEEYKLDDLPIKDNFIPENDKQRLEQAKIEFQNIANDLTKPLNLSFDLNLWNNSFCE
;
A
#
# COMPACT_ATOMS: atom_id res chain seq x y z
N MET A 1 -24.38 -43.30 -42.80
CA MET A 1 -23.29 -42.29 -42.72
C MET A 1 -22.12 -42.79 -43.55
N THR A 2 -21.65 -42.00 -44.52
CA THR A 2 -20.61 -42.40 -45.48
C THR A 2 -19.21 -42.27 -44.88
N LYS A 3 -18.24 -43.09 -45.28
CA LYS A 3 -16.83 -43.03 -44.76
C LYS A 3 -16.23 -41.61 -44.75
N LYS A 4 -16.65 -40.73 -45.67
CA LYS A 4 -16.27 -39.30 -45.69
C LYS A 4 -16.72 -38.53 -44.45
N THR A 5 -17.94 -38.76 -43.95
CA THR A 5 -18.45 -38.10 -42.73
C THR A 5 -17.68 -38.52 -41.47
N GLN A 6 -17.19 -39.75 -41.40
CA GLN A 6 -16.40 -40.23 -40.25
C GLN A 6 -14.98 -39.63 -40.22
N ILE A 7 -14.34 -39.47 -41.38
CA ILE A 7 -13.00 -38.86 -41.46
C ILE A 7 -13.06 -37.37 -41.09
N ILE A 8 -14.08 -36.64 -41.54
CA ILE A 8 -14.26 -35.22 -41.20
C ILE A 8 -14.45 -35.04 -39.68
N PHE A 9 -15.25 -35.89 -39.04
CA PHE A 9 -15.48 -35.84 -37.60
C PHE A 9 -14.21 -36.12 -36.78
N LEU A 10 -13.37 -37.05 -37.25
CA LEU A 10 -12.10 -37.39 -36.62
C LEU A 10 -11.09 -36.23 -36.70
N PHE A 11 -10.97 -35.57 -37.86
CA PHE A 11 -10.11 -34.39 -37.98
C PHE A 11 -10.61 -33.23 -37.13
N LEU A 12 -11.93 -33.02 -37.05
CA LEU A 12 -12.51 -31.94 -36.23
C LEU A 12 -12.27 -32.17 -34.74
N THR A 13 -12.37 -33.42 -34.27
CA THR A 13 -12.12 -33.79 -32.87
C THR A 13 -10.64 -33.68 -32.51
N ILE A 14 -9.72 -34.09 -33.40
CA ILE A 14 -8.29 -33.89 -33.20
C ILE A 14 -7.93 -32.40 -33.20
N ALA A 15 -8.54 -31.59 -34.08
CA ALA A 15 -8.35 -30.14 -34.10
C ALA A 15 -8.88 -29.46 -32.82
N LEU A 16 -10.05 -29.88 -32.32
CA LEU A 16 -10.60 -29.38 -31.06
C LEU A 16 -9.76 -29.81 -29.84
N LEU A 17 -9.31 -31.06 -29.79
CA LEU A 17 -8.44 -31.53 -28.71
C LEU A 17 -7.10 -30.82 -28.73
N SER A 18 -6.50 -30.64 -29.91
CA SER A 18 -5.26 -29.90 -30.04
C SER A 18 -5.45 -28.43 -29.66
N LEU A 19 -6.55 -27.77 -30.04
CA LEU A 19 -6.88 -26.41 -29.59
C LEU A 19 -7.08 -26.34 -28.06
N PHE A 20 -7.70 -27.36 -27.46
CA PHE A 20 -7.90 -27.45 -26.01
C PHE A 20 -6.58 -27.65 -25.25
N ILE A 21 -5.72 -28.55 -25.75
CA ILE A 21 -4.38 -28.81 -25.20
C ILE A 21 -3.46 -27.60 -25.42
N PHE A 22 -3.60 -26.92 -26.56
CA PHE A 22 -2.85 -25.68 -26.84
C PHE A 22 -3.31 -24.57 -25.90
N ASN A 23 -4.62 -24.36 -25.71
CA ASN A 23 -5.13 -23.37 -24.75
C ASN A 23 -4.79 -23.71 -23.29
N SER A 24 -4.76 -24.98 -22.89
CA SER A 24 -4.35 -25.37 -21.53
C SER A 24 -2.84 -25.22 -21.31
N SER A 25 -2.03 -25.26 -22.37
CA SER A 25 -0.57 -25.12 -22.33
C SER A 25 -0.10 -23.68 -22.53
N PHE A 26 -0.94 -22.80 -23.07
CA PHE A 26 -0.62 -21.38 -23.26
C PHE A 26 -0.99 -20.54 -22.03
N LYS A 27 0.02 -20.36 -21.18
CA LYS A 27 0.29 -19.20 -20.30
C LYS A 27 -0.81 -18.86 -19.29
N SER A 28 -0.74 -19.49 -18.12
CA SER A 28 -1.15 -18.78 -16.90
C SER A 28 -0.27 -17.52 -16.78
N SER A 29 -0.87 -16.34 -16.98
CA SER A 29 -0.21 -15.09 -16.63
C SER A 29 0.13 -15.13 -15.14
N PRO A 30 1.31 -14.64 -14.72
CA PRO A 30 1.63 -14.59 -13.31
C PRO A 30 0.60 -13.71 -12.58
N LEU A 31 0.14 -14.17 -11.41
CA LEU A 31 -0.71 -13.40 -10.49
C LEU A 31 0.01 -12.14 -9.99
N ALA A 32 1.33 -12.24 -9.87
CA ALA A 32 2.16 -11.14 -9.47
C ALA A 32 3.60 -11.32 -9.94
N THR A 33 4.29 -10.19 -10.10
CA THR A 33 5.71 -10.14 -10.40
C THR A 33 6.42 -9.36 -9.31
N TRP A 34 7.64 -9.75 -8.98
CA TRP A 34 8.47 -8.99 -8.08
C TRP A 34 9.88 -8.86 -8.62
N GLN A 35 10.50 -7.74 -8.29
CA GLN A 35 11.88 -7.42 -8.60
C GLN A 35 12.58 -7.07 -7.30
N PHE A 36 13.79 -7.56 -7.12
CA PHE A 36 14.64 -7.25 -5.98
C PHE A 36 15.95 -6.67 -6.46
N TYR A 37 16.34 -5.54 -5.88
CA TYR A 37 17.60 -4.86 -6.06
C TYR A 37 18.36 -4.89 -4.73
N GLY A 38 19.39 -5.73 -4.65
CA GLY A 38 20.21 -5.91 -3.45
C GLY A 38 21.40 -4.97 -3.40
N ASN A 39 22.33 -5.23 -2.49
CA ASN A 39 23.58 -4.49 -2.41
C ASN A 39 24.45 -4.76 -3.65
N ASN A 40 25.25 -3.77 -4.07
CA ASN A 40 26.23 -3.91 -5.15
C ASN A 40 25.66 -4.33 -6.52
N GLY A 41 24.42 -3.91 -6.84
CA GLY A 41 23.81 -4.18 -8.14
C GLY A 41 23.25 -5.59 -8.32
N GLU A 42 23.06 -6.34 -7.23
CA GLU A 42 22.28 -7.58 -7.25
C GLU A 42 20.87 -7.32 -7.81
N TYR A 43 20.43 -8.13 -8.77
CA TYR A 43 19.10 -8.03 -9.37
C TYR A 43 18.48 -9.40 -9.57
N ILE A 44 17.25 -9.58 -9.06
CA ILE A 44 16.49 -10.81 -9.18
C ILE A 44 15.05 -10.48 -9.54
N THR A 45 14.48 -11.20 -10.52
CA THR A 45 13.05 -11.17 -10.84
C THR A 45 12.41 -12.49 -10.43
N GLY A 46 11.22 -12.44 -9.87
CA GLY A 46 10.40 -13.62 -9.62
C GLY A 46 8.93 -13.39 -9.93
N HIS A 47 8.21 -14.49 -10.06
CA HIS A 47 6.80 -14.50 -10.46
C HIS A 47 5.99 -15.42 -9.55
N TYR A 48 4.72 -15.07 -9.34
CA TYR A 48 3.73 -15.88 -8.65
C TYR A 48 2.72 -16.41 -9.67
N TYR A 49 2.41 -17.71 -9.65
CA TYR A 49 1.43 -18.34 -10.54
C TYR A 49 0.33 -19.06 -9.74
N LEU A 50 -0.84 -19.24 -10.35
CA LEU A 50 -1.96 -20.06 -9.82
C LEU A 50 -1.54 -21.54 -9.64
N PRO A 51 -2.24 -22.33 -8.78
CA PRO A 51 -3.58 -22.10 -8.22
C PRO A 51 -3.66 -21.72 -6.73
N GLU A 52 -4.76 -21.05 -6.37
CA GLU A 52 -5.28 -20.98 -4.99
C GLU A 52 -5.67 -22.38 -4.51
N LYS A 53 -4.72 -23.11 -3.89
CA LYS A 53 -4.81 -24.43 -3.22
C LYS A 53 -5.23 -25.65 -4.07
N ASN A 54 -4.75 -26.83 -3.68
CA ASN A 54 -5.37 -28.10 -4.05
C ASN A 54 -6.47 -28.44 -3.03
N SER A 55 -7.74 -28.30 -3.41
CA SER A 55 -8.92 -28.68 -2.61
C SER A 55 -9.11 -30.20 -2.46
N THR A 56 -8.19 -31.00 -2.98
CA THR A 56 -8.18 -32.47 -2.99
C THR A 56 -6.92 -33.08 -2.36
N THR A 57 -5.82 -32.34 -2.14
CA THR A 57 -4.53 -32.88 -1.62
C THR A 57 -3.84 -32.09 -0.48
N ASP A 58 -4.39 -30.98 0.00
CA ASP A 58 -3.94 -30.25 1.22
C ASP A 58 -2.47 -29.74 1.26
N SER A 59 -1.75 -29.70 0.13
CA SER A 59 -0.34 -29.27 0.06
C SER A 59 -0.16 -27.86 -0.54
N VAL A 60 0.67 -27.03 0.12
CA VAL A 60 0.99 -25.64 -0.25
C VAL A 60 2.05 -25.57 -1.36
N ILE A 61 1.87 -24.68 -2.33
CA ILE A 61 2.89 -24.35 -3.35
C ILE A 61 3.85 -23.30 -2.78
N SER A 62 5.15 -23.61 -2.90
CA SER A 62 6.30 -22.84 -2.41
C SER A 62 6.25 -21.36 -2.80
N ILE A 63 6.02 -20.49 -1.81
CA ILE A 63 6.38 -19.06 -1.86
C ILE A 63 7.92 -19.01 -1.89
N PRO A 64 8.58 -18.46 -2.91
CA PRO A 64 10.03 -18.30 -2.88
C PRO A 64 10.43 -17.50 -1.64
N GLU A 65 11.47 -17.97 -0.95
CA GLU A 65 11.97 -17.41 0.30
C GLU A 65 12.17 -15.90 0.15
N ILE A 66 11.45 -15.12 0.95
CA ILE A 66 11.60 -13.67 0.97
C ILE A 66 12.98 -13.41 1.56
N SER A 67 13.93 -13.00 0.72
CA SER A 67 15.22 -12.51 1.18
C SER A 67 15.01 -11.41 2.22
N GLU A 68 15.35 -11.69 3.49
CA GLU A 68 15.39 -10.71 4.58
C GLU A 68 16.55 -9.70 4.44
N LYS A 69 17.25 -9.72 3.30
CA LYS A 69 18.43 -8.90 3.05
C LYS A 69 18.06 -7.43 2.82
N ASN A 70 19.03 -6.57 3.10
CA ASN A 70 19.00 -5.17 2.68
C ASN A 70 18.79 -5.09 1.16
N GLY A 71 17.91 -4.21 0.71
CA GLY A 71 17.55 -4.07 -0.69
C GLY A 71 16.22 -3.37 -0.91
N LEU A 72 15.96 -3.05 -2.18
CA LEU A 72 14.69 -2.55 -2.68
C LEU A 72 13.93 -3.72 -3.32
N ARG A 73 12.75 -4.03 -2.81
CA ARG A 73 11.81 -4.96 -3.42
C ARG A 73 10.64 -4.19 -4.02
N ILE A 74 10.33 -4.46 -5.29
CA ILE A 74 9.14 -3.99 -5.98
C ILE A 74 8.25 -5.20 -6.19
N THR A 75 6.96 -5.10 -5.86
CA THR A 75 6.00 -6.20 -5.99
C THR A 75 4.73 -5.66 -6.64
N GLN A 76 4.38 -6.23 -7.79
CA GLN A 76 3.22 -5.86 -8.59
C GLN A 76 2.20 -6.99 -8.54
N TRP A 77 1.05 -6.73 -7.89
CA TRP A 77 -0.14 -7.58 -7.85
C TRP A 77 -1.31 -6.80 -8.47
N ASN A 78 -2.45 -6.71 -7.76
CA ASN A 78 -3.50 -5.73 -8.00
C ASN A 78 -3.09 -4.31 -7.61
N SER A 79 -2.13 -4.17 -6.70
CA SER A 79 -1.51 -2.93 -6.28
C SER A 79 0.00 -3.08 -6.42
N CYS A 80 0.69 -1.94 -6.47
CA CYS A 80 2.13 -1.92 -6.48
C CYS A 80 2.67 -1.58 -5.11
N HIS A 81 3.68 -2.33 -4.68
CA HIS A 81 4.31 -2.16 -3.38
C HIS A 81 5.82 -2.05 -3.58
N LEU A 82 6.43 -0.99 -3.06
CA LEU A 82 7.88 -0.94 -2.88
C LEU A 82 8.19 -1.09 -1.39
N LYS A 83 9.19 -1.92 -1.10
CA LYS A 83 9.74 -2.12 0.24
C LYS A 83 11.25 -1.98 0.16
N LEU A 84 11.76 -0.93 0.79
CA LEU A 84 13.17 -0.65 0.93
C LEU A 84 13.61 -1.02 2.35
N THR A 85 14.46 -2.03 2.45
CA THR A 85 15.02 -2.51 3.72
C THR A 85 16.49 -2.14 3.75
N ASN A 86 16.92 -1.45 4.81
CA ASN A 86 18.34 -1.20 5.03
C ASN A 86 18.63 -1.15 6.53
N ASN A 87 19.41 -2.12 7.01
CA ASN A 87 19.70 -2.35 8.42
C ASN A 87 18.39 -2.53 9.21
N ASN A 88 18.16 -1.68 10.21
CA ASN A 88 16.97 -1.70 11.06
C ASN A 88 15.85 -0.79 10.54
N LYS A 89 15.94 -0.22 9.34
CA LYS A 89 14.89 0.65 8.78
C LYS A 89 14.19 -0.01 7.61
N ILE A 90 12.88 0.16 7.58
CA ILE A 90 12.01 -0.29 6.49
C ILE A 90 11.19 0.90 6.03
N LEU A 91 11.39 1.32 4.79
CA LEU A 91 10.52 2.24 4.09
C LEU A 91 9.62 1.44 3.16
N ALA A 92 8.30 1.54 3.33
CA ALA A 92 7.32 0.87 2.49
C ALA A 92 6.39 1.89 1.85
N ILE A 93 6.12 1.73 0.56
CA ILE A 93 5.12 2.51 -0.18
C ILE A 93 4.21 1.58 -0.97
N SER A 94 2.92 1.89 -0.97
CA SER A 94 1.87 1.13 -1.65
C SER A 94 1.03 2.08 -2.50
N TYR A 95 0.83 1.71 -3.77
CA TYR A 95 -0.04 2.42 -4.72
C TYR A 95 -1.24 1.53 -5.02
N PHE A 96 -2.42 2.07 -4.74
CA PHE A 96 -3.68 1.37 -4.92
C PHE A 96 -4.39 1.85 -6.18
N LYS A 97 -5.18 0.96 -6.79
CA LYS A 97 -5.95 1.25 -8.02
C LYS A 97 -6.93 2.42 -7.87
N ASN A 98 -7.40 2.69 -6.64
CA ASN A 98 -8.31 3.79 -6.33
C ASN A 98 -7.60 5.15 -6.15
N GLY A 99 -6.30 5.24 -6.46
CA GLY A 99 -5.51 6.46 -6.31
C GLY A 99 -4.95 6.70 -4.91
N LEU A 100 -5.25 5.85 -3.92
CA LEU A 100 -4.62 5.91 -2.60
C LEU A 100 -3.13 5.56 -2.70
N ILE A 101 -2.31 6.35 -2.04
CA ILE A 101 -0.90 6.11 -1.82
C ILE A 101 -0.67 6.06 -0.31
N GLN A 102 -0.02 5.00 0.16
CA GLN A 102 0.35 4.83 1.56
C GLN A 102 1.86 4.66 1.66
N ALA A 103 2.53 5.52 2.41
CA ALA A 103 3.95 5.46 2.70
C ALA A 103 4.19 5.36 4.21
N SER A 104 5.14 4.53 4.62
CA SER A 104 5.49 4.34 6.02
C SER A 104 6.99 4.10 6.18
N LEU A 105 7.57 4.73 7.19
CA LEU A 105 8.91 4.42 7.69
C LEU A 105 8.74 3.73 9.03
N SER A 106 9.36 2.57 9.19
CA SER A 106 9.32 1.78 10.43
C SER A 106 10.70 1.21 10.75
N THR A 107 10.83 0.68 11.96
CA THR A 107 11.99 -0.13 12.33
C THR A 107 11.73 -1.62 12.14
N ASN A 108 12.75 -2.38 11.75
CA ASN A 108 12.74 -3.83 11.73
C ASN A 108 12.81 -4.39 13.18
N SER A 109 11.71 -4.23 13.92
CA SER A 109 11.52 -4.68 15.30
C SER A 109 10.41 -5.73 15.33
N PRO A 110 10.44 -6.71 16.26
CA PRO A 110 9.37 -7.71 16.41
C PRO A 110 7.98 -7.07 16.61
N ILE A 111 7.95 -5.84 17.13
CA ILE A 111 6.74 -5.01 17.16
C ILE A 111 6.87 -4.00 16.02
N TYR A 112 5.99 -4.11 15.03
CA TYR A 112 5.90 -3.11 13.96
C TYR A 112 5.57 -1.75 14.58
N MET A 113 6.57 -0.88 14.62
CA MET A 113 6.43 0.47 15.16
C MET A 113 6.76 1.48 14.06
N PRO A 114 5.75 2.13 13.47
CA PRO A 114 5.97 3.16 12.48
C PRO A 114 6.55 4.40 13.17
N LEU A 115 7.61 4.93 12.55
CA LEU A 115 8.25 6.19 12.89
C LEU A 115 7.57 7.35 12.18
N ALA A 116 7.14 7.14 10.95
CA ALA A 116 6.37 8.10 10.18
C ALA A 116 5.42 7.36 9.23
N GLU A 117 4.24 7.93 9.02
CA GLU A 117 3.28 7.47 8.00
C GLU A 117 2.72 8.69 7.26
N LEU A 118 2.47 8.48 5.98
CA LEU A 118 1.89 9.45 5.07
C LEU A 118 0.91 8.71 4.19
N ASN A 119 -0.33 9.15 4.12
CA ASN A 119 -1.24 8.61 3.12
C ASN A 119 -2.00 9.74 2.45
N PHE A 120 -2.19 9.58 1.15
CA PHE A 120 -2.92 10.55 0.37
C PHE A 120 -3.55 9.95 -0.88
N TYR A 121 -4.62 10.58 -1.38
CA TYR A 121 -5.26 10.19 -2.62
C TYR A 121 -4.80 11.07 -3.77
N ARG A 122 -4.53 10.51 -4.95
CA ARG A 122 -4.39 11.27 -6.20
C ARG A 122 -5.69 11.21 -7.01
N PRO A 123 -6.16 12.33 -7.59
CA PRO A 123 -5.51 13.64 -7.67
C PRO A 123 -5.87 14.60 -6.54
N ASP A 124 -6.81 14.24 -5.68
CA ASP A 124 -7.42 15.18 -4.73
C ASP A 124 -6.52 15.53 -3.56
N ASP A 125 -5.30 14.99 -3.50
CA ASP A 125 -4.23 15.21 -2.51
C ASP A 125 -4.71 15.22 -1.05
N MET A 126 -5.79 14.47 -0.76
CA MET A 126 -6.33 14.35 0.59
C MET A 126 -5.30 13.66 1.48
N HIS A 127 -4.72 14.41 2.39
CA HIS A 127 -3.57 14.00 3.19
C HIS A 127 -3.98 13.56 4.60
N TRP A 128 -3.28 12.55 5.11
CA TRP A 128 -3.00 12.45 6.54
C TRP A 128 -1.55 12.05 6.74
N SER A 129 -0.94 12.58 7.80
CA SER A 129 0.42 12.21 8.19
C SER A 129 0.55 12.15 9.69
N ILE A 130 1.41 11.27 10.15
CA ILE A 130 1.74 11.14 11.56
C ILE A 130 3.21 10.76 11.71
N ALA A 131 3.88 11.35 12.69
CA ALA A 131 5.25 11.07 13.04
C ALA A 131 5.34 10.75 14.54
N ARG A 132 6.14 9.75 14.86
CA ARG A 132 6.45 9.38 16.24
C ARG A 132 7.50 10.33 16.80
N LEU A 133 7.23 10.87 17.97
CA LEU A 133 8.15 11.75 18.70
C LEU A 133 9.12 10.95 19.57
N ALA A 134 10.16 11.64 20.06
CA ALA A 134 11.15 11.05 20.96
C ALA A 134 10.58 10.58 22.31
N ASP A 135 9.50 11.23 22.78
CA ASP A 135 8.76 10.82 23.98
C ASP A 135 7.83 9.60 23.75
N GLY A 136 7.80 9.08 22.52
CA GLY A 136 7.00 7.92 22.13
C GLY A 136 5.56 8.21 21.73
N THR A 137 5.09 9.45 21.89
CA THR A 137 3.79 9.93 21.40
C THR A 137 3.83 10.18 19.89
N TYR A 138 2.67 10.50 19.30
CA TYR A 138 2.55 10.68 17.85
C TYR A 138 1.90 12.02 17.52
N LYS A 139 2.50 12.81 16.62
CA LYS A 139 1.93 14.07 16.14
C LYS A 139 1.83 14.12 14.63
N GLY A 140 0.90 14.92 14.13
CA GLY A 140 0.78 15.13 12.70
C GLY A 140 -0.47 15.91 12.34
N TRP A 141 -1.04 15.59 11.18
CA TRP A 141 -2.20 16.26 10.62
C TRP A 141 -3.16 15.23 10.04
N ILE A 142 -4.46 15.40 10.29
CA ILE A 142 -5.53 14.60 9.70
C ILE A 142 -6.56 15.52 9.05
N TRP A 143 -7.28 14.99 8.08
CA TRP A 143 -8.47 15.65 7.57
C TRP A 143 -9.59 15.65 8.61
N ASP A 144 -10.16 16.81 8.90
CA ASP A 144 -11.36 16.94 9.73
C ASP A 144 -12.58 17.22 8.85
N ASN A 145 -13.63 16.41 8.99
CA ASN A 145 -14.83 16.50 8.17
C ASN A 145 -15.68 17.74 8.50
N ILE A 146 -15.77 18.13 9.77
CA ILE A 146 -16.58 19.28 10.21
C ILE A 146 -15.92 20.60 9.85
N ALA A 147 -14.63 20.73 10.15
CA ALA A 147 -13.83 21.90 9.80
C ALA A 147 -13.44 21.92 8.32
N ASN A 148 -13.56 20.78 7.63
CA ASN A 148 -13.29 20.61 6.21
C ASN A 148 -11.88 21.08 5.81
N GLN A 149 -10.89 20.73 6.63
CA GLN A 149 -9.48 21.11 6.46
C GLN A 149 -8.57 20.16 7.26
N LEU A 150 -7.26 20.23 7.02
CA LEU A 150 -6.30 19.55 7.89
C LEU A 150 -6.19 20.23 9.26
N ILE A 151 -6.28 19.43 10.32
CA ILE A 151 -6.09 19.89 11.70
C ILE A 151 -4.90 19.17 12.34
N PRO A 152 -4.21 19.80 13.30
CA PRO A 152 -3.14 19.14 14.02
C PRO A 152 -3.70 18.06 14.95
N VAL A 153 -2.99 16.95 15.03
CA VAL A 153 -3.31 15.84 15.95
C VAL A 153 -2.12 15.48 16.83
N HIS A 154 -2.42 14.98 18.01
CA HIS A 154 -1.46 14.42 18.96
C HIS A 154 -2.12 13.21 19.65
N TYR A 155 -1.51 12.04 19.51
CA TYR A 155 -1.93 10.79 20.15
C TYR A 155 -0.89 10.33 21.17
N GLN A 156 -1.33 9.57 22.15
CA GLN A 156 -0.47 8.79 23.04
C GLN A 156 0.29 7.69 22.27
N SER A 157 1.16 6.97 22.97
CA SER A 157 1.96 5.88 22.40
C SER A 157 1.14 4.71 21.86
N ASP A 158 -0.14 4.57 22.26
CA ASP A 158 -1.07 3.56 21.78
C ASP A 158 -1.71 3.90 20.41
N ARG A 159 -1.45 5.11 19.88
CA ARG A 159 -1.98 5.65 18.60
C ARG A 159 -3.50 5.82 18.55
N THR A 160 -4.22 5.59 19.63
CA THR A 160 -5.69 5.64 19.67
C THR A 160 -6.18 6.67 20.67
N THR A 161 -5.47 6.83 21.79
CA THR A 161 -5.82 7.82 22.81
C THR A 161 -5.39 9.21 22.35
N LEU A 162 -6.35 10.10 22.10
CA LEU A 162 -6.11 11.49 21.69
C LEU A 162 -5.68 12.38 22.85
N ILE A 163 -4.59 13.12 22.62
CA ILE A 163 -4.18 14.27 23.42
C ILE A 163 -4.75 15.55 22.80
N THR A 164 -4.71 15.69 21.47
CA THR A 164 -5.25 16.85 20.75
C THR A 164 -5.74 16.41 19.38
N GLY A 165 -6.89 16.91 18.93
CA GLY A 165 -7.46 16.59 17.62
C GLY A 165 -8.95 16.26 17.68
N THR A 166 -9.45 15.60 16.65
CA THR A 166 -10.84 15.14 16.56
C THR A 166 -10.91 13.64 16.31
N ASN A 167 -12.02 13.03 16.73
CA ASN A 167 -12.34 11.64 16.47
C ASN A 167 -13.80 11.50 16.03
N TYR A 168 -14.03 10.59 15.09
CA TYR A 168 -15.34 10.26 14.55
C TYR A 168 -15.58 8.76 14.75
N THR A 169 -16.55 8.41 15.58
CA THR A 169 -16.88 7.01 15.87
C THR A 169 -18.27 6.69 15.36
N LEU A 170 -18.39 5.70 14.47
CA LEU A 170 -19.70 5.19 14.05
C LEU A 170 -20.29 4.34 15.19
N MET A 171 -21.42 4.78 15.73
CA MET A 171 -22.09 4.10 16.84
C MET A 171 -23.05 3.02 16.33
N PRO A 172 -23.37 1.99 17.15
CA PRO A 172 -24.24 0.87 16.73
C PRO A 172 -25.63 1.27 16.23
N SER A 173 -26.13 2.43 16.67
CA SER A 173 -27.40 3.03 16.24
C SER A 173 -27.27 3.91 15.00
N SER A 174 -26.23 3.70 14.19
CA SER A 174 -25.99 4.34 12.90
C SER A 174 -25.86 5.86 12.91
N TYR A 175 -25.48 6.46 14.05
CA TYR A 175 -25.07 7.86 14.12
C TYR A 175 -23.56 7.96 14.35
N TRP A 176 -22.98 9.09 13.99
CA TRP A 176 -21.59 9.40 14.24
C TRP A 176 -21.44 10.19 15.55
N LEU A 177 -20.58 9.71 16.45
CA LEU A 177 -20.15 10.46 17.62
C LEU A 177 -18.92 11.28 17.24
N PHE A 178 -19.05 12.60 17.28
CA PHE A 178 -17.93 13.52 17.15
C PHE A 178 -17.37 13.85 18.53
N GLN A 179 -16.04 13.84 18.65
CA GLN A 179 -15.33 14.30 19.84
C GLN A 179 -14.15 15.18 19.45
N ARG A 180 -13.97 16.29 20.18
CA ARG A 180 -12.80 17.17 20.06
C ARG A 180 -12.01 17.19 21.36
N TRP A 181 -10.70 16.96 21.26
CA TRP A 181 -9.78 16.87 22.38
C TRP A 181 -8.74 17.99 22.32
N GLY A 182 -8.36 18.50 23.48
CA GLY A 182 -7.24 19.44 23.63
C GLY A 182 -6.51 19.21 24.93
N ASN A 183 -5.19 19.04 24.86
CA ASN A 183 -4.33 18.72 26.01
C ASN A 183 -4.84 17.56 26.89
N GLY A 184 -5.42 16.52 26.27
CA GLY A 184 -5.98 15.34 26.95
C GLY A 184 -7.35 15.54 27.58
N ILE A 185 -7.98 16.69 27.36
CA ILE A 185 -9.32 17.03 27.87
C ILE A 185 -10.32 16.99 26.71
N LEU A 186 -11.45 16.31 26.92
CA LEU A 186 -12.60 16.36 26.00
C LEU A 186 -13.23 17.75 26.07
N LEU A 187 -13.16 18.49 24.96
CA LEU A 187 -13.65 19.86 24.85
C LEU A 187 -15.07 19.93 24.31
N GLU A 188 -15.39 19.07 23.33
CA GLU A 188 -16.69 19.02 22.69
C GLU A 188 -17.05 17.57 22.37
N GLU A 189 -18.33 17.25 22.52
CA GLU A 189 -18.92 15.98 22.11
C GLU A 189 -20.35 16.21 21.65
N TYR A 190 -20.70 15.69 20.47
CA TYR A 190 -22.08 15.70 19.99
C TYR A 190 -22.32 14.62 18.94
N LYS A 191 -23.60 14.38 18.67
CA LYS A 191 -24.06 13.40 17.69
C LYS A 191 -24.25 14.05 16.33
N LEU A 192 -23.90 13.30 15.30
CA LEU A 192 -24.11 13.63 13.90
C LEU A 192 -24.91 12.50 13.28
N ASP A 193 -25.99 12.82 12.59
CA ASP A 193 -26.77 11.81 11.87
C ASP A 193 -25.93 11.21 10.73
N ASP A 194 -25.18 12.05 10.02
CA ASP A 194 -24.25 11.65 8.96
C ASP A 194 -22.87 12.31 9.15
N LEU A 195 -21.82 11.64 8.66
CA LEU A 195 -20.49 12.21 8.61
C LEU A 195 -20.45 13.28 7.49
N PRO A 196 -20.08 14.54 7.77
CA PRO A 196 -20.03 15.57 6.74
C PRO A 196 -19.14 15.13 5.58
N ILE A 197 -19.66 15.32 4.36
CA ILE A 197 -18.92 15.00 3.15
C ILE A 197 -17.75 15.97 3.05
N LYS A 198 -16.59 15.43 2.73
CA LYS A 198 -15.42 16.23 2.43
C LYS A 198 -15.65 17.01 1.14
N ASP A 199 -15.39 18.31 1.15
CA ASP A 199 -15.36 19.08 -0.09
C ASP A 199 -14.10 18.77 -0.91
N ASN A 200 -14.22 18.89 -2.23
CA ASN A 200 -13.11 18.69 -3.16
C ASN A 200 -12.08 19.84 -3.13
N PHE A 201 -12.20 20.77 -2.19
CA PHE A 201 -11.29 21.90 -2.04
C PHE A 201 -10.22 21.58 -1.00
N ILE A 202 -8.94 21.74 -1.39
CA ILE A 202 -7.81 21.69 -0.46
C ILE A 202 -7.14 23.07 -0.40
N PRO A 203 -7.07 23.70 0.80
CA PRO A 203 -6.33 24.95 0.99
C PRO A 203 -4.88 24.86 0.54
N GLU A 204 -4.31 25.96 0.04
CA GLU A 204 -2.93 25.97 -0.46
C GLU A 204 -1.89 25.60 0.61
N ASN A 205 -2.11 26.02 1.86
CA ASN A 205 -1.25 25.63 2.98
C ASN A 205 -1.24 24.10 3.21
N ASP A 206 -2.35 23.41 2.94
CA ASP A 206 -2.47 21.96 3.12
C ASP A 206 -1.71 21.22 2.00
N LYS A 207 -1.75 21.75 0.77
CA LYS A 207 -0.91 21.25 -0.33
C LYS A 207 0.58 21.41 -0.02
N GLN A 208 0.98 22.56 0.50
CA GLN A 208 2.38 22.80 0.88
C GLN A 208 2.86 21.81 1.96
N ARG A 209 2.00 21.49 2.95
CA ARG A 209 2.30 20.47 3.98
C ARG A 209 2.50 19.09 3.36
N LEU A 210 1.66 18.70 2.40
CA LEU A 210 1.81 17.43 1.69
C LEU A 210 3.12 17.38 0.90
N GLU A 211 3.47 18.45 0.17
CA GLU A 211 4.72 18.51 -0.59
C GLU A 211 5.95 18.43 0.33
N GLN A 212 5.91 19.08 1.49
CA GLN A 212 6.97 18.93 2.50
C GLN A 212 7.11 17.48 2.98
N ALA A 213 6.00 16.82 3.32
CA ALA A 213 6.02 15.41 3.72
C ALA A 213 6.53 14.48 2.60
N LYS A 214 6.14 14.73 1.34
CA LYS A 214 6.66 14.00 0.16
C LYS A 214 8.17 14.18 0.03
N ILE A 215 8.69 15.39 0.21
CA ILE A 215 10.14 15.67 0.17
C ILE A 215 10.87 14.91 1.28
N GLU A 216 10.34 14.91 2.51
CA GLU A 216 10.95 14.19 3.64
C GLU A 216 11.06 12.68 3.36
N PHE A 217 9.97 12.05 2.92
CA PHE A 217 9.96 10.63 2.56
C PHE A 217 10.89 10.33 1.38
N GLN A 218 10.99 11.23 0.39
CA GLN A 218 11.93 11.07 -0.72
C GLN A 218 13.39 11.17 -0.25
N ASN A 219 13.71 12.08 0.66
CA ASN A 219 15.05 12.18 1.26
C ASN A 219 15.42 10.92 2.02
N ILE A 220 14.48 10.37 2.81
CA ILE A 220 14.66 9.08 3.49
C ILE A 220 14.94 7.96 2.49
N ALA A 221 14.18 7.88 1.39
CA ALA A 221 14.44 6.89 0.34
C ALA A 221 15.84 7.03 -0.24
N ASN A 222 16.23 8.25 -0.62
CA ASN A 222 17.56 8.55 -1.18
C ASN A 222 18.68 8.11 -0.23
N ASP A 223 18.53 8.33 1.07
CA ASP A 223 19.51 7.91 2.06
C ASP A 223 19.60 6.38 2.19
N LEU A 224 18.44 5.71 2.17
CA LEU A 224 18.37 4.26 2.30
C LEU A 224 18.83 3.52 1.03
N THR A 225 18.73 4.12 -0.16
CA THR A 225 19.17 3.52 -1.44
C THR A 225 20.65 3.70 -1.76
N LYS A 226 21.37 4.63 -1.10
CA LYS A 226 22.82 4.86 -1.27
C LYS A 226 23.67 3.58 -1.40
N PRO A 227 23.51 2.55 -0.54
CA PRO A 227 24.33 1.33 -0.64
C PRO A 227 23.88 0.33 -1.72
N LEU A 228 22.72 0.54 -2.35
CA LEU A 228 22.15 -0.42 -3.32
C LEU A 228 22.74 -0.25 -4.73
N ASN A 229 23.27 0.93 -5.05
CA ASN A 229 23.78 1.27 -6.39
C ASN A 229 22.75 0.96 -7.50
N LEU A 230 21.53 1.48 -7.34
CA LEU A 230 20.43 1.27 -8.29
C LEU A 230 20.82 1.81 -9.68
N SER A 231 20.39 1.11 -10.73
CA SER A 231 20.59 1.55 -12.13
C SER A 231 19.67 2.69 -12.58
N PHE A 232 18.87 3.22 -11.66
CA PHE A 232 17.87 4.26 -11.89
C PHE A 232 17.66 5.11 -10.63
N ASP A 233 17.13 6.32 -10.83
CA ASP A 233 16.73 7.20 -9.74
C ASP A 233 15.37 6.78 -9.19
N LEU A 234 15.33 6.39 -7.91
CA LEU A 234 14.08 6.02 -7.25
C LEU A 234 13.27 7.27 -6.88
N ASN A 235 12.21 7.55 -7.63
CA ASN A 235 11.19 8.55 -7.26
C ASN A 235 9.97 7.85 -6.63
N LEU A 236 9.76 8.03 -5.33
CA LEU A 236 8.64 7.44 -4.58
C LEU A 236 7.27 7.93 -5.07
N TRP A 237 7.20 9.04 -5.78
CA TRP A 237 5.93 9.64 -6.19
C TRP A 237 5.63 9.41 -7.65
N ASN A 238 6.51 8.70 -8.36
CA ASN A 238 6.29 8.23 -9.73
C ASN A 238 5.97 6.73 -9.69
N ASN A 239 4.78 6.36 -10.18
CA ASN A 239 4.35 4.97 -10.27
C ASN A 239 4.85 4.28 -11.56
N SER A 240 5.74 4.88 -12.34
CA SER A 240 6.28 4.25 -13.56
C SER A 240 7.00 2.92 -13.29
N PHE A 241 7.51 2.69 -12.07
CA PHE A 241 8.08 1.41 -11.66
C PHE A 241 7.01 0.33 -11.38
N CYS A 242 5.73 0.72 -11.43
CA CYS A 242 4.56 -0.09 -11.14
C CYS A 242 3.69 -0.36 -12.38
N GLU A 243 4.09 0.17 -13.54
CA GLU A 243 3.48 -0.03 -14.85
C GLU A 243 4.24 -1.13 -15.61
#